data_AF-A0A9P7A4I8-F1
#
_entry.id   AF-A0A9P7A4I8-F1
#
_cell.length_a   1.000
_cell.length_b   1.000
_cell.length_c   1.000
_cell.angle_alpha   90.00
_cell.angle_beta   90.00
_cell.angle_gamma   90.00
#
_symmetry.space_group_name_H-M   'P 1'
#
loop_
_entity.id
_entity.type
_entity.pdbx_description
1 polymer ?
#
loop_
_entity_poly.entity_id
_entity_poly.type
_entity_poly.pdbx_seq_one_letter_code
_entity_poly.pdbx_strand_id
1 'polypeptide(L)' 'MQTSRAGSTRSNSHSYRFSNRSLRFLDAYRKGLNGKQAAWANRKYRGHRTLPDSILQELGDNQIT' A
#
# COMPACT_ATOMS: atom_id res chain seq x y z
N MET A 1 -39.12 -7.58 -14.51
CA MET A 1 -39.19 -7.74 -13.03
C MET A 1 -37.77 -7.59 -12.48
N GLN A 2 -37.55 -6.66 -11.56
CA GLN A 2 -36.25 -6.24 -11.04
C GLN A 2 -35.84 -7.13 -9.85
N THR A 3 -34.57 -7.51 -9.72
CA THR A 3 -33.95 -7.84 -8.42
C THR A 3 -32.54 -7.24 -8.33
N SER A 4 -32.52 -5.98 -7.87
CA SER A 4 -31.63 -5.38 -6.87
C SER A 4 -30.14 -5.74 -6.82
N ARG A 5 -29.32 -4.74 -7.18
CA ARG A 5 -27.94 -4.47 -6.75
C ARG A 5 -27.74 -4.71 -5.24
N ALA A 6 -26.83 -5.61 -4.86
CA ALA A 6 -26.22 -5.64 -3.53
C ALA A 6 -24.87 -4.93 -3.57
N GLY A 7 -24.88 -3.61 -3.35
CA GLY A 7 -23.66 -2.85 -3.11
C GLY A 7 -23.07 -3.23 -1.75
N SER A 8 -21.95 -3.94 -1.75
CA SER A 8 -21.13 -4.23 -0.57
C SER A 8 -20.67 -2.92 0.08
N THR A 9 -21.40 -2.44 1.08
CA THR A 9 -20.96 -1.36 1.97
C THR A 9 -19.83 -1.89 2.85
N ARG A 10 -18.57 -1.74 2.39
CA ARG A 10 -17.41 -1.95 3.26
C ARG A 10 -17.51 -0.94 4.40
N SER A 11 -17.97 -1.41 5.56
CA SER A 11 -17.98 -0.65 6.80
C SER A 11 -16.60 -0.05 7.02
N ASN A 12 -16.53 1.29 7.03
CA ASN A 12 -15.29 2.05 7.12
C ASN A 12 -14.89 2.21 8.60
N SER A 13 -14.74 1.09 9.31
CA SER A 13 -14.36 1.06 10.72
C SER A 13 -12.93 1.60 10.91
N HIS A 14 -12.77 2.60 11.78
CA HIS A 14 -11.52 3.34 12.03
C HIS A 14 -10.28 2.45 12.24
N SER A 15 -10.45 1.28 12.87
CA SER A 15 -9.37 0.30 13.07
C SER A 15 -8.75 -0.20 11.77
N TYR A 16 -9.56 -0.49 10.74
CA TYR A 16 -9.06 -1.04 9.48
C TYR A 16 -8.25 -0.03 8.68
N ARG A 17 -8.52 1.27 8.82
CA ARG A 17 -7.76 2.30 8.10
C ARG A 17 -6.32 2.39 8.58
N PHE A 18 -6.10 2.28 9.89
CA PHE A 18 -4.76 2.27 10.48
C PHE A 18 -4.03 0.97 10.13
N SER A 19 -4.66 -0.18 10.37
CA SER A 19 -4.07 -1.50 10.07
C SER A 19 -3.69 -1.63 8.59
N ASN A 20 -4.55 -1.19 7.67
CA ASN A 20 -4.24 -1.19 6.24
C ASN A 20 -3.06 -0.29 5.87
N ARG A 21 -2.83 0.82 6.59
CA ARG A 21 -1.70 1.70 6.34
C ARG A 21 -0.40 1.08 6.87
N SER A 22 -0.44 0.49 8.07
CA SER A 22 0.69 -0.23 8.65
C SER A 22 1.09 -1.44 7.80
N LEU A 23 0.13 -2.17 7.24
CA LEU A 23 0.39 -3.30 6.33
C LEU A 23 1.17 -2.89 5.08
N ARG A 24 0.95 -1.68 4.53
CA ARG A 24 1.71 -1.21 3.36
C ARG A 24 3.16 -0.88 3.69
N PHE A 25 3.42 -0.37 4.90
CA PHE A 25 4.79 -0.19 5.38
C PHE A 25 5.46 -1.54 5.68
N LEU A 26 4.72 -2.50 6.24
CA LEU A 26 5.22 -3.84 6.47
C LEU A 26 5.61 -4.54 5.17
N ASP A 27 4.78 -4.45 4.12
CA ASP A 27 5.10 -4.99 2.79
C ASP A 27 6.39 -4.37 2.22
N ALA A 28 6.55 -3.05 2.35
CA ALA A 28 7.77 -2.35 1.94
C ALA A 28 9.01 -2.86 2.69
N TYR A 29 8.93 -3.05 4.01
CA TYR A 29 10.04 -3.60 4.80
C TYR A 29 10.35 -5.06 4.47
N ARG A 30 9.33 -5.89 4.25
CA ARG A 30 9.52 -7.30 3.82
C ARG A 30 10.24 -7.39 2.48
N LYS A 31 10.07 -6.39 1.62
CA LYS A 31 10.74 -6.23 0.34
C LYS A 31 12.13 -5.58 0.45
N GLY A 32 12.63 -5.29 1.66
CA GLY A 32 13.97 -4.77 1.91
C GLY A 32 14.13 -3.25 1.76
N LEU A 33 13.02 -2.50 1.70
CA LEU A 33 13.08 -1.04 1.58
C LEU A 33 13.43 -0.37 2.91
N ASN A 34 14.27 0.68 2.86
CA ASN A 34 14.56 1.53 4.01
C ASN A 34 13.38 2.48 4.33
N GLY A 35 13.33 3.04 5.54
CA GLY A 35 12.21 3.88 5.99
C GLY A 35 11.91 5.09 5.09
N LYS A 36 12.95 5.74 4.54
CA LYS A 36 12.81 6.83 3.55
C LYS A 36 12.19 6.35 2.23
N GLN A 37 12.64 5.20 1.74
CA GLN A 37 12.15 4.59 0.50
C GLN A 37 10.71 4.10 0.67
N ALA A 38 10.40 3.45 1.79
CA ALA A 38 9.04 3.00 2.12
C ALA A 38 8.07 4.19 2.21
N ALA A 39 8.48 5.32 2.79
CA ALA A 39 7.65 6.52 2.85
C ALA A 39 7.39 7.11 1.46
N TRP A 40 8.42 7.17 0.60
CA TRP A 40 8.28 7.64 -0.78
C TRP A 40 7.39 6.71 -1.62
N ALA A 41 7.61 5.40 -1.52
CA ALA A 41 6.81 4.40 -2.23
C ALA A 41 5.32 4.49 -1.87
N ASN A 42 5.01 4.60 -0.57
CA ASN A 42 3.65 4.79 -0.10
C ASN A 42 3.02 6.11 -0.56
N ARG A 43 3.82 7.17 -0.76
CA ARG A 43 3.36 8.46 -1.28
C ARG A 43 3.08 8.42 -2.78
N LYS A 44 3.97 7.80 -3.56
CA LYS A 44 3.85 7.65 -5.02
C LYS A 44 2.70 6.71 -5.39
N TYR A 45 2.52 5.63 -4.62
CA TYR A 45 1.54 4.56 -4.91
C TYR A 45 0.33 4.55 -3.96
N ARG A 46 -0.09 5.71 -3.45
CA ARG A 46 -1.20 5.85 -2.48
C ARG A 46 -2.51 5.16 -2.88
N GLY A 47 -2.77 5.01 -4.18
CA GLY A 47 -3.96 4.36 -4.76
C GLY A 47 -3.82 2.85 -4.99
N HIS A 48 -2.59 2.34 -5.08
CA HIS A 48 -2.34 0.91 -5.22
C HIS A 48 -2.30 0.26 -3.84
N ARG A 49 -2.93 -0.91 -3.72
CA ARG A 49 -2.96 -1.69 -2.47
C ARG A 49 -1.71 -2.56 -2.29
N THR A 50 -0.90 -2.71 -3.34
CA THR A 50 0.29 -3.55 -3.40
C THR A 50 1.38 -2.77 -4.13
N LEU A 51 2.60 -2.82 -3.61
CA LEU A 51 3.76 -2.22 -4.28
C LEU A 51 4.22 -3.14 -5.42
N PRO A 52 4.13 -2.72 -6.69
CA PRO A 52 4.67 -3.50 -7.79
C PRO A 52 6.19 -3.65 -7.66
N ASP A 53 6.69 -4.82 -8.07
CA ASP A 53 8.10 -5.20 -7.90
C ASP A 53 9.05 -4.32 -8.73
N SER A 54 8.56 -3.69 -9.80
CA SER A 54 9.33 -2.71 -10.58
C SER A 54 9.80 -1.50 -9.76
N ILE A 55 9.05 -1.09 -8.74
CA ILE A 55 9.46 0.01 -7.84
C ILE A 55 10.58 -0.45 -6.91
N LEU A 56 10.58 -1.72 -6.51
CA LEU A 56 11.65 -2.25 -5.66
C LEU A 56 12.99 -2.20 -6.40
N GLN A 57 12.96 -2.45 -7.71
CA GLN A 57 14.12 -2.28 -8.57
C GLN A 57 14.51 -0.80 -8.69
N GLU A 58 13.55 0.10 -8.96
CA GLU A 58 13.79 1.56 -9.01
C GLU A 58 14.35 2.11 -7.67
N LEU A 59 13.91 1.59 -6.52
CA LEU A 59 14.34 2.04 -5.20
C LEU A 59 15.60 1.36 -4.70
N GLY A 60 15.82 0.09 -5.06
CA GLY A 60 17.04 -0.67 -4.73
C GLY A 60 18.28 -0.03 -5.32
N ASP A 61 18.16 0.58 -6.50
CA ASP A 61 19.24 1.32 -7.17
C ASP A 61 19.46 2.71 -6.58
N ASN A 62 18.42 3.31 -5.98
CA ASN A 62 18.49 4.58 -5.26
C ASN A 62 18.92 4.37 -3.79
N GLN A 63 20.05 3.69 -3.58
CA GLN A 63 20.76 3.71 -2.30
C GLN A 63 21.31 5.12 -2.08
N ILE A 64 20.47 6.03 -1.58
CA ILE A 64 20.94 7.29 -1.02
C ILE A 64 21.69 6.90 0.26
N THR A 65 23.02 6.80 0.12
CA THR A 65 24.01 6.66 1.20
C THR A 65 23.78 7.65 2.33
#